data_AF-A0A4Y2ANF0-F1
#
_entry.id   AF-A0A4Y2ANF0-F1
#
_cell.length_a   1.000
_cell.length_b   1.000
_cell.length_c   1.000
_cell.angle_alpha   90.00
_cell.angle_beta   90.00
_cell.angle_gamma   90.00
#
_symmetry.space_group_name_H-M   'P 1'
#
loop_
_entity.id
_entity.type
_entity.pdbx_description
1 polymer ?
#
loop_
_entity_poly.entity_id
_entity_poly.type
_entity_poly.pdbx_seq_one_letter_code
_entity_poly.pdbx_strand_id
1 'polypeptide(L)'
;MRDNIDRIVLSKYQQYLYDILLAISRGECYSDLALRKPGPVAHSRWLTTAGRILRLYVATEKPSDNLIILATYIMKVYAPVWFHVKTKPSITEGAWHNWRLISFSRYLEPNLRNIVDTVIQ
;
A
#
# COMPACT_ATOMS: atom_id res chain seq x y z
N MET A 1 7.96 -0.53 7.43
CA MET A 1 8.10 0.82 6.87
C MET A 1 9.23 1.51 7.62
N ARG A 2 10.47 1.48 7.09
CA ARG A 2 11.69 1.95 7.79
C ARG A 2 12.27 3.25 7.22
N ASP A 3 11.66 3.80 6.17
CA ASP A 3 12.07 5.08 5.62
C ASP A 3 11.28 6.16 6.35
N ASN A 4 11.98 7.04 7.07
CA ASN A 4 11.39 8.11 7.86
C ASN A 4 10.90 9.23 6.92
N ILE A 5 9.69 9.07 6.39
CA ILE A 5 9.09 10.03 5.48
C ILE A 5 8.58 11.21 6.29
N ASP A 6 9.07 12.41 5.97
CA ASP A 6 8.53 13.63 6.55
C ASP A 6 7.05 13.75 6.20
N ARG A 7 6.19 13.53 7.21
CA ARG A 7 4.73 13.54 7.08
C ARG A 7 4.21 14.86 6.50
N ILE A 8 4.96 15.94 6.69
CA ILE A 8 4.64 17.30 6.23
C ILE A 8 4.65 17.40 4.70
N VAL A 9 5.42 16.56 4.00
CA VAL A 9 5.56 16.58 2.53
C VAL A 9 4.45 15.78 1.84
N LEU A 10 3.69 14.97 2.58
CA LEU A 10 2.66 14.09 2.03
C LEU A 10 1.33 14.82 1.80
N SER A 11 0.66 14.52 0.69
CA SER A 11 -0.72 14.98 0.49
C SER A 11 -1.69 14.28 1.46
N LYS A 12 -2.90 14.83 1.64
CA LYS A 12 -3.93 14.26 2.52
C LYS A 12 -4.19 12.76 2.26
N TYR A 13 -4.17 12.33 1.00
CA TYR A 13 -4.39 10.92 0.63
C TYR A 13 -3.20 10.03 0.96
N GLN A 14 -1.98 10.55 0.80
CA GLN A 14 -0.75 9.83 1.10
C GLN A 14 -0.56 9.69 2.61
N GLN A 15 -0.89 10.74 3.37
CA GLN A 15 -0.93 10.69 4.84
C GLN A 15 -1.95 9.65 5.31
N TYR A 16 -3.17 9.65 4.77
CA TYR A 16 -4.16 8.65 5.12
C TYR A 16 -3.67 7.22 4.87
N LEU A 17 -3.07 6.96 3.69
CA LEU A 17 -2.51 5.66 3.38
C LEU A 17 -1.39 5.29 4.36
N TYR A 18 -0.49 6.23 4.67
CA TYR A 18 0.57 6.01 5.66
C TYR A 18 0.01 5.66 7.04
N ASP A 19 -0.97 6.42 7.52
CA ASP A 19 -1.57 6.25 8.85
C ASP A 19 -2.26 4.88 8.97
N ILE A 20 -3.04 4.46 7.97
CA ILE A 20 -3.72 3.16 8.00
C ILE A 20 -2.76 1.98 7.88
N LEU A 21 -1.69 2.10 7.07
CA LEU A 21 -0.64 1.08 7.02
C LEU A 21 0.05 0.94 8.38
N LEU A 22 0.34 2.07 9.03
CA LEU A 22 0.99 2.08 10.34
C LEU A 22 0.09 1.42 11.39
N ALA A 23 -1.18 1.80 11.44
CA ALA A 23 -2.21 1.21 12.30
C ALA A 23 -2.28 -0.31 12.15
N ILE A 24 -2.42 -0.80 10.90
CA ILE A 24 -2.46 -2.24 10.61
C ILE A 24 -1.15 -2.92 11.03
N SER A 25 0.01 -2.31 10.74
CA SER A 25 1.32 -2.89 11.08
C SER A 25 1.56 -3.01 12.59
N ARG A 26 0.93 -2.16 13.40
CA ARG A 26 1.01 -2.17 14.86
C ARG A 26 -0.09 -2.99 15.53
N GLY A 27 -1.08 -3.45 14.76
CA GLY A 27 -2.31 -4.04 15.32
C GLY A 27 -3.20 -3.01 16.05
N GLU A 28 -2.89 -1.72 15.92
CA GLU A 28 -3.60 -0.62 16.56
C GLU A 28 -4.67 -0.11 15.58
N CYS A 29 -5.84 -0.74 15.57
CA CYS A 29 -6.96 -0.26 14.77
C CYS A 29 -7.68 0.88 15.50
N TYR A 30 -7.29 2.12 15.22
CA TYR A 30 -8.04 3.27 15.70
C TYR A 30 -9.37 3.39 14.94
N SER A 31 -10.47 3.42 15.68
CA SER A 31 -11.82 3.58 15.13
C SER A 31 -12.00 4.89 14.34
N ASP A 32 -11.16 5.90 14.59
CA ASP A 32 -11.15 7.16 13.85
C ASP A 32 -10.66 7.01 12.39
N LEU A 33 -9.67 6.15 12.13
CA LEU A 33 -9.11 5.87 10.80
C LEU A 33 -10.11 5.11 9.92
N ALA A 34 -10.90 4.23 10.54
CA ALA A 34 -12.02 3.54 9.91
C ALA A 34 -13.18 4.51 9.58
N LEU A 35 -13.30 5.64 10.28
CA LEU A 35 -14.34 6.66 10.05
C LEU A 35 -13.89 7.83 9.17
N ARG A 36 -12.57 8.03 9.01
CA ARG A 36 -12.00 9.10 8.19
C ARG A 36 -12.43 8.91 6.74
N LYS A 37 -13.28 9.82 6.23
CA LYS A 37 -13.74 9.79 4.84
C LYS A 37 -12.52 9.99 3.93
N PRO A 38 -12.21 9.03 3.02
CA PRO A 38 -11.30 9.31 1.94
C PRO A 38 -11.91 10.47 1.15
N GLY A 39 -11.14 11.52 0.90
CA GLY A 39 -11.60 12.64 0.07
C GLY A 39 -12.05 12.19 -1.33
N PRO A 40 -12.60 13.11 -2.14
CA PRO A 40 -13.02 12.81 -3.51
C PRO A 40 -11.93 12.06 -4.29
N VAL A 41 -12.32 11.23 -5.26
CA VAL A 41 -11.35 10.51 -6.10
C VAL A 41 -10.50 11.56 -6.85
N ALA A 42 -9.29 11.80 -6.35
CA ALA A 42 -8.36 12.78 -6.88
C ALA A 42 -7.48 12.16 -7.99
N HIS A 43 -6.51 12.93 -8.51
CA HIS A 43 -5.59 12.52 -9.57
C HIS A 43 -4.83 11.20 -9.30
N SER A 44 -4.70 10.76 -8.04
CA SER A 44 -4.03 9.52 -7.67
C SER A 44 -5.02 8.38 -7.37
N ARG A 45 -5.76 7.92 -8.40
CA ARG A 45 -6.81 6.89 -8.28
C ARG A 45 -6.36 5.64 -7.53
N TRP A 46 -5.13 5.17 -7.78
CA TRP A 46 -4.58 3.96 -7.17
C TRP A 46 -4.38 4.06 -5.66
N LEU A 47 -3.94 5.21 -5.14
CA LEU A 47 -3.75 5.44 -3.70
C LEU A 47 -5.10 5.40 -2.95
N THR A 48 -6.12 6.03 -3.53
CA THR A 48 -7.47 6.02 -2.97
C THR A 48 -8.04 4.60 -2.94
N THR A 49 -7.84 3.83 -4.00
CA THR A 49 -8.26 2.42 -4.05
C THR A 49 -7.56 1.59 -2.98
N ALA A 50 -6.23 1.71 -2.85
CA ALA A 50 -5.46 0.99 -1.83
C ALA A 50 -5.93 1.35 -0.41
N GLY A 51 -6.11 2.64 -0.12
CA GLY A 51 -6.62 3.08 1.19
C GLY A 51 -8.03 2.57 1.48
N ARG A 52 -8.92 2.50 0.47
CA ARG A 52 -10.27 1.94 0.62
C ARG A 52 -10.27 0.43 0.87
N ILE A 53 -9.40 -0.33 0.19
CA ILE A 53 -9.26 -1.77 0.43
C ILE A 53 -8.77 -2.03 1.85
N LEU A 54 -7.76 -1.30 2.32
CA LEU A 54 -7.26 -1.43 3.69
C LEU A 54 -8.32 -1.04 4.72
N ARG A 55 -9.09 0.02 4.46
CA ARG A 55 -10.22 0.40 5.32
C ARG A 55 -11.29 -0.69 5.38
N LEU A 56 -11.61 -1.30 4.24
CA LEU A 56 -12.57 -2.40 4.17
C LEU A 56 -12.06 -3.61 4.95
N TYR A 57 -10.78 -3.97 4.79
CA TYR A 57 -10.12 -5.04 5.54
C TYR A 57 -10.23 -4.81 7.05
N VAL A 58 -9.92 -3.60 7.52
CA VAL A 58 -9.98 -3.23 8.94
C VAL A 58 -11.41 -3.21 9.49
N ALA A 59 -12.38 -2.77 8.70
CA ALA A 59 -13.78 -2.67 9.13
C ALA A 59 -14.54 -4.00 9.10
N THR A 60 -13.95 -5.06 8.51
CA THR A 60 -14.59 -6.37 8.36
C THR A 60 -14.10 -7.30 9.46
N GLU A 61 -14.99 -7.75 10.33
CA GLU A 61 -14.65 -8.67 11.44
C GLU A 61 -14.09 -10.01 10.94
N LYS A 62 -14.64 -10.53 9.84
CA LYS A 62 -14.22 -11.78 9.18
C LYS A 62 -13.95 -11.51 7.69
N PRO A 63 -12.78 -10.97 7.34
CA PRO A 63 -12.47 -10.65 5.95
C PRO A 63 -12.39 -11.93 5.11
N SER A 64 -12.83 -11.86 3.85
CA SER A 64 -12.67 -12.97 2.91
C SER A 64 -11.21 -13.18 2.54
N ASP A 65 -10.85 -14.40 2.11
CA ASP A 65 -9.48 -14.73 1.69
C ASP A 65 -8.96 -13.77 0.62
N ASN A 66 -9.80 -13.40 -0.36
CA ASN A 66 -9.46 -12.43 -1.39
C ASN A 66 -9.14 -11.03 -0.81
N LEU A 67 -9.89 -10.59 0.20
CA LEU A 67 -9.65 -9.31 0.85
C LEU A 67 -8.35 -9.35 1.67
N ILE A 68 -8.07 -10.47 2.35
CA ILE A 68 -6.81 -10.70 3.06
C ILE A 68 -5.64 -10.67 2.09
N ILE A 69 -5.73 -11.35 0.94
CA ILE A 69 -4.70 -11.36 -0.10
C ILE A 69 -4.42 -9.94 -0.61
N LEU A 70 -5.47 -9.18 -0.95
CA LEU A 70 -5.32 -7.81 -1.44
C LEU A 70 -4.72 -6.87 -0.38
N ALA A 71 -5.23 -6.91 0.86
CA ALA A 71 -4.70 -6.09 1.95
C ALA A 71 -3.24 -6.43 2.23
N THR A 72 -2.89 -7.73 2.25
CA THR A 72 -1.52 -8.20 2.44
C THR A 72 -0.61 -7.72 1.31
N TYR A 73 -1.06 -7.78 0.06
CA TYR A 73 -0.32 -7.27 -1.09
C TYR A 73 -0.08 -5.76 -1.00
N ILE A 74 -1.08 -5.00 -0.57
CA ILE A 74 -0.93 -3.56 -0.36
C ILE A 74 0.12 -3.28 0.72
N MET A 75 0.04 -3.99 1.84
CA MET A 75 0.94 -3.84 2.99
C MET A 75 2.39 -4.22 2.68
N LYS A 76 2.61 -5.33 1.96
CA LYS A 76 3.93 -5.92 1.73
C LYS A 76 4.63 -5.42 0.47
N VAL A 77 3.87 -5.09 -0.58
CA VAL A 77 4.41 -4.78 -1.91
C VAL A 77 4.10 -3.35 -2.32
N TYR A 78 2.83 -3.06 -2.57
CA TYR A 78 2.43 -1.83 -3.24
C TYR A 78 2.84 -0.58 -2.46
N ALA A 79 2.45 -0.48 -1.18
CA ALA A 79 2.73 0.71 -0.41
C ALA A 79 4.23 0.93 -0.16
N PRO A 80 5.02 -0.07 0.29
CA PRO A 80 6.46 0.09 0.44
C PRO A 80 7.17 0.55 -0.85
N VAL A 81 6.81 -0.03 -2.01
CA VAL A 81 7.38 0.38 -3.30
C VAL A 81 6.95 1.80 -3.67
N TRP A 82 5.67 2.12 -3.54
CA TRP A 82 5.13 3.45 -3.86
C TRP A 82 5.78 4.55 -3.03
N PHE A 83 5.94 4.32 -1.72
CA PHE A 83 6.59 5.28 -0.83
C PHE A 83 8.08 5.42 -1.12
N HIS A 84 8.77 4.36 -1.53
CA HIS A 84 10.17 4.45 -1.95
C HIS A 84 10.34 5.25 -3.24
N VAL A 85 9.46 5.05 -4.23
CA VAL A 85 9.44 5.88 -5.46
C VAL A 85 9.19 7.35 -5.10
N LYS A 86 8.30 7.60 -4.14
CA LYS A 86 7.97 8.96 -3.70
C LYS A 86 9.15 9.66 -3.01
N THR A 87 9.94 8.93 -2.21
CA THR A 87 11.12 9.49 -1.53
C THR A 87 12.33 9.59 -2.45
N LYS A 88 12.44 8.72 -3.44
CA LYS A 88 13.56 8.67 -4.38
C LYS A 88 13.07 8.73 -5.84
N PRO A 89 12.58 9.88 -6.31
CA PRO A 89 11.95 9.97 -7.64
C PRO A 89 12.94 9.98 -8.81
N SER A 90 14.26 9.97 -8.55
CA SER A 90 15.27 10.00 -9.61
C SER A 90 15.16 8.78 -10.54
N ILE A 91 15.32 9.01 -11.84
CA ILE A 91 15.34 7.93 -12.84
C ILE A 91 16.47 6.91 -12.58
N THR A 92 17.57 7.34 -11.97
CA THR A 92 18.69 6.45 -11.58
C THR A 92 18.27 5.38 -10.58
N GLU A 93 17.19 5.62 -9.82
CA GLU A 93 16.63 4.68 -8.85
C GLU A 93 15.59 3.75 -9.47
N GLY A 94 15.24 3.92 -10.75
CA GLY A 94 14.22 3.15 -11.44
C GLY A 94 14.45 1.64 -11.40
N ALA A 95 15.67 1.18 -11.70
CA ALA A 95 16.03 -0.24 -11.62
C ALA A 95 15.87 -0.80 -10.20
N TRP A 96 16.21 0.00 -9.18
CA TRP A 96 16.02 -0.37 -7.78
C TRP A 96 14.55 -0.49 -7.39
N HIS A 97 13.67 0.38 -7.92
CA HIS A 97 12.22 0.27 -7.71
C HIS A 97 11.65 -1.02 -8.29
N ASN A 98 12.03 -1.36 -9.52
CA ASN A 98 11.59 -2.59 -10.18
C ASN A 98 12.12 -3.83 -9.44
N TRP A 99 13.40 -3.83 -9.06
CA TRP A 99 13.96 -4.92 -8.27
C TRP A 99 13.25 -5.08 -6.91
N ARG A 100 12.89 -3.99 -6.23
CA ARG A 100 12.09 -4.06 -4.99
C ARG A 100 10.71 -4.63 -5.23
N LEU A 101 10.02 -4.22 -6.29
CA LEU A 101 8.72 -4.76 -6.67
C LEU A 101 8.80 -6.27 -6.87
N ILE A 102 9.77 -6.73 -7.67
CA ILE A 102 10.06 -8.14 -7.92
C ILE A 102 10.35 -8.87 -6.61
N SER A 103 11.22 -8.33 -5.78
CA SER A 103 11.67 -8.97 -4.54
C SER A 103 10.53 -9.09 -3.54
N PHE A 104 9.72 -8.04 -3.40
CA PHE A 104 8.59 -8.01 -2.47
C PHE A 104 7.43 -8.86 -2.97
N SER A 105 7.27 -9.09 -4.26
CA SER A 105 6.20 -9.97 -4.77
C SER A 105 6.50 -11.46 -4.60
N ARG A 106 7.75 -11.86 -4.28
CA ARG A 106 8.15 -13.29 -4.20
C ARG A 106 7.49 -14.08 -3.06
N TYR A 107 6.88 -13.43 -2.07
CA TYR A 107 6.12 -14.15 -1.04
C TYR A 107 4.79 -14.72 -1.56
N LEU A 108 4.30 -14.24 -2.70
CA LEU A 108 3.02 -14.68 -3.27
C LEU A 108 3.09 -16.14 -3.72
N GLU A 109 1.95 -16.84 -3.59
CA GLU A 109 1.78 -18.18 -4.14
C GLU A 109 1.98 -18.18 -5.67
N PRO A 110 2.42 -19.30 -6.28
CA PRO A 110 2.78 -19.36 -7.70
C PRO A 110 1.71 -18.80 -8.65
N ASN A 111 0.45 -19.15 -8.41
CA ASN A 111 -0.74 -18.68 -9.13
C ASN A 111 -0.87 -17.15 -9.11
N LEU A 112 -0.76 -16.52 -7.94
CA LEU A 112 -0.83 -15.05 -7.81
C LEU A 112 0.44 -14.37 -8.31
N ARG A 113 1.60 -14.98 -8.05
CA ARG A 113 2.90 -14.49 -8.49
C ARG A 113 2.97 -14.44 -10.01
N ASN A 114 2.46 -15.45 -10.71
CA ASN A 114 2.42 -15.47 -12.17
C ASN A 114 1.62 -14.29 -12.71
N ILE A 115 0.48 -13.95 -12.11
CA ILE A 115 -0.31 -12.77 -12.51
C ILE A 115 0.54 -11.49 -12.36
N VAL A 116 1.22 -11.32 -11.22
CA VAL A 116 2.07 -10.15 -10.99
C VAL A 116 3.28 -10.12 -11.94
N ASP A 117 3.90 -11.27 -12.20
CA ASP A 117 5.06 -11.36 -13.09
C ASP A 117 4.68 -11.01 -14.54
N THR A 118 3.43 -11.24 -15.00
CA THR A 118 3.00 -10.80 -16.34
C THR A 118 2.90 -9.28 -16.51
N VAL A 119 2.76 -8.53 -15.42
CA VAL A 119 2.63 -7.06 -15.47
C VAL A 119 3.93 -6.32 -15.16
N ILE A 120 4.96 -7.03 -14.68
CA ILE A 120 6.29 -6.46 -14.48
C ILE A 120 7.00 -6.45 -15.85
N GLN A 121 7.36 -5.24 -16.32
CA GLN A 121 8.04 -4.99 -17.59
C GLN A 121 9.55 -4.89 -17.42
#